data_AF-A0A944BX96-F1
#
_entry.id   AF-A0A944BX96-F1
#
_cell.length_a   1.000
_cell.length_b   1.000
_cell.length_c   1.000
_cell.angle_alpha   90.00
_cell.angle_beta   90.00
_cell.angle_gamma   90.00
#
_symmetry.space_group_name_H-M   'P 1'
#
loop_
_entity.id
_entity.type
_entity.pdbx_description
1 polymer ?
#
loop_
_entity_poly.entity_id
_entity_poly.type
_entity_poly.pdbx_seq_one_letter_code
_entity_poly.pdbx_strand_id
1 'polypeptide(L)' 'MMINGHDIPEIAFFENKNVFTGSEGKNFRYRLANSDGKLQVSVWYEDICFELSKNPESEFFDLSNDALPSAVDWIFSRKK' A
#
# COMPACT_ATOMS: atom_id res chain seq x y z
N MET A 1 -13.24 0.65 0.21
CA MET A 1 -13.63 2.04 -0.16
C MET A 1 -13.01 2.32 -1.52
N MET A 2 -13.73 2.97 -2.43
CA MET A 2 -13.17 3.32 -3.73
C MET A 2 -12.33 4.58 -3.61
N ILE A 3 -11.00 4.43 -3.70
CA ILE A 3 -10.04 5.54 -3.74
C ILE A 3 -9.46 5.58 -5.15
N ASN A 4 -9.79 6.63 -5.91
CA ASN A 4 -9.31 6.82 -7.29
C ASN A 4 -9.52 5.60 -8.21
N GLY A 5 -10.63 4.86 -8.00
CA GLY A 5 -10.97 3.68 -8.79
C GLY A 5 -10.41 2.35 -8.24
N HIS A 6 -9.67 2.38 -7.14
CA HIS A 6 -9.09 1.21 -6.49
C HIS A 6 -9.87 0.87 -5.22
N ASP A 7 -10.17 -0.42 -5.01
CA ASP A 7 -10.84 -0.88 -3.79
C ASP A 7 -9.80 -1.12 -2.69
N ILE A 8 -9.59 -0.09 -1.89
CA ILE A 8 -8.65 -0.08 -0.76
C ILE A 8 -9.46 0.01 0.54
N PRO A 9 -9.11 -0.73 1.61
CA PRO A 9 -9.76 -0.59 2.90
C PRO A 9 -9.69 0.83 3.47
N GLU A 10 -10.66 1.20 4.30
CA GLU A 10 -10.64 2.47 5.04
C GLU A 10 -9.53 2.49 6.10
N ILE A 11 -9.16 3.68 6.60
CA ILE A 11 -8.03 3.82 7.53
C ILE A 11 -8.17 2.93 8.78
N ALA A 12 -9.41 2.75 9.28
CA ALA A 12 -9.72 1.93 10.45
C ALA A 12 -9.25 0.48 10.31
N PHE A 13 -9.17 -0.05 9.08
CA PHE A 13 -8.59 -1.37 8.82
C PHE A 13 -7.12 -1.42 9.27
N PHE A 14 -6.35 -0.38 8.95
CA PHE A 14 -4.92 -0.25 9.27
C PHE A 14 -4.69 0.20 10.72
N GLU A 15 -5.58 1.02 11.30
CA GLU A 15 -5.55 1.33 12.75
C GLU A 15 -5.62 0.07 13.61
N ASN A 16 -6.37 -0.93 13.16
CA ASN A 16 -6.45 -2.26 13.79
C ASN A 16 -5.25 -3.18 13.46
N LYS A 17 -4.16 -2.62 12.91
CA LYS A 17 -2.92 -3.32 12.55
C LYS A 17 -3.10 -4.43 11.51
N ASN A 18 -4.19 -4.40 10.74
CA ASN A 18 -4.34 -5.31 9.62
C ASN A 18 -3.39 -4.91 8.47
N VAL A 19 -3.00 -5.90 7.69
CA VAL A 19 -2.16 -5.75 6.51
C VAL A 19 -3.01 -5.96 5.27
N PHE A 20 -2.92 -5.05 4.31
CA PHE A 20 -3.54 -5.19 3.00
C PHE A 20 -2.45 -5.43 1.96
N THR A 21 -2.66 -6.41 1.09
CA THR A 21 -1.80 -6.66 -0.06
C THR A 21 -2.64 -6.73 -1.32
N GLY A 22 -2.08 -6.27 -2.43
CA GLY A 22 -2.73 -6.31 -3.72
C GLY A 22 -1.73 -6.33 -4.86
N SER A 23 -2.24 -6.39 -6.09
CA SER A 23 -1.44 -6.28 -7.30
C SER A 23 -2.15 -5.48 -8.37
N GLU A 24 -1.35 -4.84 -9.22
CA GLU A 24 -1.81 -4.22 -10.46
C GLU A 24 -1.48 -5.19 -11.62
N GLY A 25 -2.27 -6.26 -11.72
CA GLY A 25 -2.06 -7.32 -12.71
C GLY A 25 -0.66 -7.95 -12.63
N LYS A 26 0.09 -7.90 -13.74
CA LYS A 26 1.49 -8.38 -13.82
C LYS A 26 2.53 -7.26 -13.67
N ASN A 27 2.10 -6.02 -13.42
CA ASN A 27 3.01 -4.88 -13.40
C ASN A 27 3.77 -4.83 -12.07
N PHE A 28 3.04 -4.76 -10.96
CA PHE A 28 3.62 -4.71 -9.62
C PHE A 28 2.64 -5.24 -8.58
N ARG A 29 3.18 -5.57 -7.41
CA ARG A 29 2.48 -5.89 -6.17
C ARG A 29 2.69 -4.76 -5.18
N TYR A 30 1.75 -4.61 -4.27
CA TYR A 30 1.81 -3.58 -3.26
C TYR A 30 1.28 -4.06 -1.92
N ARG A 31 1.68 -3.37 -0.86
CA ARG A 31 1.32 -3.63 0.53
C ARG A 31 1.05 -2.32 1.24
N LEU A 32 0.00 -2.27 2.04
CA LEU A 32 -0.29 -1.21 3.00
C LEU A 32 -0.36 -1.84 4.39
N ALA A 33 0.36 -1.27 5.35
CA ALA A 33 0.35 -1.75 6.72
C ALA A 33 0.62 -0.62 7.70
N ASN A 34 0.08 -0.76 8.90
CA ASN A 34 0.50 0.06 10.02
C ASN A 34 1.89 -0.38 10.51
N SER A 35 2.84 0.54 10.48
CA SER A 35 4.18 0.41 11.03
C SER A 35 4.37 1.51 12.07
N ASP A 36 4.31 1.15 13.35
CA ASP A 36 4.54 2.04 14.49
C ASP A 36 3.71 3.35 14.45
N GLY A 37 2.43 3.24 14.08
CA GLY A 37 1.50 4.37 14.05
C GLY A 37 1.56 5.19 12.75
N LYS A 38 2.32 4.74 11.75
CA LYS A 38 2.34 5.29 10.40
C LYS A 38 1.83 4.26 9.39
N LEU A 39 1.26 4.74 8.30
CA LEU A 39 0.89 3.91 7.17
C LEU A 39 2.12 3.70 6.27
N GLN A 40 2.73 2.52 6.37
CA GLN A 40 3.76 2.10 5.43
C GLN A 40 3.09 1.56 4.17
N VAL A 41 3.44 2.14 3.03
CA VAL A 41 3.09 1.60 1.72
C VAL A 41 4.35 1.06 1.05
N SER A 42 4.24 -0.08 0.37
CA SER A 42 5.35 -0.73 -0.31
C SER A 42 4.93 -1.24 -1.67
N VAL A 43 5.82 -1.18 -2.66
CA VAL A 43 5.65 -1.68 -4.03
C VAL A 43 6.85 -2.52 -4.43
N TRP A 44 6.60 -3.65 -5.11
CA TRP A 44 7.65 -4.48 -5.72
C TRP A 44 7.15 -5.13 -7.01
N TYR A 45 8.07 -5.56 -7.86
CA TYR A 45 7.74 -5.99 -9.24
C TYR A 45 7.87 -7.50 -9.43
N GLU A 46 8.54 -8.20 -8.52
CA GLU A 46 8.70 -9.65 -8.56
C GLU A 46 7.39 -10.38 -8.19
N ASP A 47 7.20 -11.57 -8.76
CA ASP A 47 6.07 -12.47 -8.44
C ASP A 47 6.33 -13.32 -7.19
N ILE A 48 6.56 -12.63 -6.08
CA ILE A 48 6.83 -13.23 -4.76
C ILE A 48 6.14 -12.42 -3.66
N CYS A 49 6.05 -13.00 -2.46
CA CYS A 49 5.55 -12.31 -1.28
C CYS A 49 6.48 -11.15 -0.86
N PHE A 50 5.92 -10.17 -0.14
CA PHE A 50 6.65 -8.99 0.33
C PHE A 50 7.92 -9.37 1.12
N GLU A 51 7.85 -10.38 1.98
CA GLU A 51 8.93 -10.86 2.83
C GLU A 51 10.12 -11.44 2.05
N LEU A 52 9.88 -11.86 0.80
CA LEU A 52 10.90 -12.38 -0.11
C LEU A 52 11.36 -11.33 -1.12
N SER A 53 10.67 -10.18 -1.21
CA SER A 53 11.08 -9.08 -2.07
C SER A 53 12.41 -8.52 -1.58
N LYS A 54 13.35 -8.37 -2.52
CA LYS A 54 14.71 -7.92 -2.16
C LYS A 54 14.77 -6.43 -1.91
N ASN A 55 14.06 -5.63 -2.72
CA ASN A 55 14.13 -4.18 -2.70
C ASN A 55 12.73 -3.56 -2.94
N PRO A 56 11.76 -3.75 -2.04
CA PRO A 56 10.48 -3.07 -2.17
C PRO A 56 10.69 -1.57 -1.99
N GLU A 57 10.20 -0.78 -2.95
CA GLU A 57 10.08 0.67 -2.79
C GLU A 57 9.05 0.92 -1.68
N SER A 58 9.38 1.72 -0.67
CA SER A 58 8.46 1.99 0.44
C SER A 58 8.44 3.46 0.82
N GLU A 59 7.27 3.92 1.25
CA GLU A 59 7.08 5.27 1.78
C GLU A 59 6.13 5.23 2.99
N PHE A 60 6.20 6.25 3.83
CA PHE A 60 5.41 6.36 5.06
C PHE A 60 4.52 7.58 4.99
N PHE A 61 3.25 7.35 5.30
CA PHE A 61 2.22 8.36 5.40
C PHE A 61 1.68 8.38 6.82
N ASP A 62 0.99 9.46 7.18
CA ASP A 62 0.24 9.49 8.43
C ASP A 62 -0.88 8.46 8.39
N LEU A 63 -1.15 7.83 9.53
CA LEU A 63 -2.24 6.88 9.67
C LEU A 63 -3.56 7.65 9.84
N SER A 64 -4.03 8.27 8.76
CA SER A 64 -5.24 9.10 8.74
C SER A 64 -6.01 8.94 7.43
N ASN A 65 -7.32 9.27 7.48
CA ASN A 65 -8.16 9.27 6.28
C ASN A 65 -7.70 10.30 5.23
N ASP A 66 -7.08 11.40 5.65
CA ASP A 66 -6.63 12.46 4.75
C ASP A 66 -5.36 12.06 3.98
N ALA A 67 -4.49 11.26 4.59
CA ALA A 67 -3.24 10.82 3.98
C ALA A 67 -3.41 9.54 3.12
N LEU A 68 -4.46 8.75 3.37
CA LEU A 68 -4.72 7.50 2.65
C LEU A 68 -4.84 7.68 1.13
N PRO A 69 -5.57 8.69 0.59
CA PRO A 69 -5.59 8.95 -0.84
C PRO A 69 -4.21 9.21 -1.44
N SER A 70 -3.37 10.00 -0.77
CA SER A 70 -2.00 10.28 -1.23
C SER A 70 -1.13 9.02 -1.22
N ALA A 71 -1.32 8.14 -0.23
CA ALA A 71 -0.64 6.86 -0.15
C ALA A 71 -1.04 5.92 -1.30
N VAL A 72 -2.32 5.92 -1.68
CA VAL A 72 -2.84 5.17 -2.82
C VAL A 72 -2.31 5.74 -4.14
N ASP A 73 -2.34 7.06 -4.32
CA ASP A 73 -1.79 7.72 -5.51
C ASP A 73 -0.31 7.42 -5.68
N TRP A 74 0.43 7.42 -4.57
CA TRP A 74 1.84 7.03 -4.57
C TRP A 74 2.03 5.61 -5.10
N ILE A 75 1.22 4.64 -4.66
CA ILE A 75 1.31 3.26 -5.16
C ILE A 75 1.07 3.22 -6.67
N PHE A 76 -0.02 3.83 -7.15
CA PHE A 76 -0.43 3.70 -8.54
C PHE A 76 0.33 4.61 -9.50
N SER A 77 1.07 5.61 -9.01
CA SER A 77 2.04 6.36 -9.82
C SER A 77 3.26 5.53 -10.24
N ARG A 78 3.46 4.33 -9.65
CA ARG A 78 4.53 3.38 -10.05
C ARG A 78 4.14 2.51 -11.23
N LYS A 79 2.90 2.64 -11.71
CA LYS A 79 2.48 2.01 -12.96
C LYS A 79 3.32 2.58 -14.11
N LYS A 80 4.20 1.74 -14.66
CA LYS A 80 4.99 2.04 -15.85
C LYS A 80 4.16 1.86 -17.12
#